data_AF-A0A7C7EF70-F1
#
_entry.id   AF-A0A7C7EF70-F1
#
_cell.length_a   1.000
_cell.length_b   1.000
_cell.length_c   1.000
_cell.angle_alpha   90.00
_cell.angle_beta   90.00
_cell.angle_gamma   90.00
#
_symmetry.space_group_name_H-M   'P 1'
#
loop_
_entity.id
_entity.type
_entity.pdbx_description
1 polymer ?
#
loop_
_entity_poly.entity_id
_entity_poly.type
_entity_poly.pdbx_seq_one_letter_code
_entity_poly.pdbx_strand_id
1 'polypeptide(L)' 'MEVLKVSAKSKPKSVAGALAAVLREKSSAEIQAVGAGAVNQAVKAIAIARGFVAPNGIDLIAIPAFSEI' A
#
# COMPACT_ATOMS: atom_id res chain seq x y z
N MET A 1 -1.11 8.66 10.58
CA MET A 1 -0.94 7.48 9.70
C MET A 1 0.28 7.75 8.82
N GLU A 2 1.15 6.77 8.58
CA GLU A 2 2.27 6.99 7.66
C GLU A 2 1.76 6.92 6.22
N VAL A 3 2.03 7.96 5.42
CA VAL A 3 1.46 8.14 4.08
C VAL A 3 2.48 7.72 3.03
N LEU A 4 2.14 6.68 2.28
CA LEU A 4 2.92 6.19 1.13
C LEU A 4 2.35 6.80 -0.15
N LYS A 5 3.09 7.76 -0.73
CA LYS A 5 2.74 8.37 -2.01
C LYS A 5 3.16 7.48 -3.17
N VAL A 6 2.22 7.13 -4.04
CA VAL A 6 2.43 6.25 -5.19
C VAL A 6 2.23 7.06 -6.48
N SER A 7 3.14 6.85 -7.43
CA SER A 7 3.07 7.43 -8.77
C SER A 7 2.92 6.32 -9.82
N ALA A 8 2.64 6.69 -11.07
CA ALA A 8 2.60 5.73 -12.18
C ALA A 8 3.94 5.00 -12.41
N LYS A 9 5.07 5.61 -12.00
CA LYS A 9 6.43 5.04 -12.12
C LYS A 9 6.85 4.23 -10.91
N SER A 10 6.07 4.23 -9.82
CA SER A 10 6.38 3.48 -8.62
C SER A 10 6.39 1.98 -8.93
N LYS A 11 7.41 1.27 -8.43
CA LYS A 11 7.51 -0.19 -8.57
C LYS A 11 6.62 -0.86 -7.51
N PRO A 12 5.60 -1.65 -7.89
CA PRO A 12 4.67 -2.24 -6.92
C PRO A 12 5.36 -3.04 -5.80
N LYS A 13 6.40 -3.80 -6.14
CA LYS A 13 7.16 -4.59 -5.16
C LYS A 13 7.87 -3.72 -4.11
N SER A 14 8.40 -2.56 -4.51
CA SER A 14 9.04 -1.61 -3.59
C SER A 14 8.01 -0.97 -2.67
N VAL A 15 6.86 -0.54 -3.20
CA VAL A 15 5.76 0.02 -2.40
C VAL A 15 5.21 -1.04 -1.44
N ALA A 16 5.06 -2.29 -1.88
CA ALA A 16 4.61 -3.40 -1.04
C ALA A 16 5.56 -3.68 0.12
N GLY A 17 6.88 -3.57 -0.10
CA GLY A 17 7.89 -3.71 0.95
C GLY A 17 7.76 -2.62 2.01
N ALA A 18 7.62 -1.36 1.58
CA ALA A 18 7.39 -0.23 2.48
C ALA A 18 6.07 -0.41 3.26
N LEU A 19 4.99 -0.77 2.57
CA LEU A 19 3.69 -1.05 3.19
C LEU A 19 3.78 -2.16 4.25
N ALA A 20 4.46 -3.27 3.94
CA ALA A 20 4.64 -4.37 4.87
C ALA A 20 5.47 -3.97 6.11
N ALA A 21 6.49 -3.13 5.95
CA ALA A 21 7.26 -2.60 7.08
C ALA A 21 6.36 -1.77 8.02
N VAL A 22 5.60 -0.82 7.47
CA VAL A 22 4.68 0.02 8.25
C VAL A 22 3.60 -0.81 8.94
N LEU A 23 3.01 -1.80 8.25
CA LEU A 23 1.95 -2.65 8.82
C LEU A 23 2.42 -3.50 10.01
N ARG A 24 3.68 -3.96 9.99
CA ARG A 24 4.26 -4.71 11.12
C ARG A 24 4.48 -3.84 12.35
N GLU A 25 4.73 -2.54 12.16
CA GLU A 25 5.00 -1.60 13.24
C GLU A 25 3.74 -0.91 13.78
N LYS A 26 2.84 -0.47 12.90
CA LYS A 26 1.74 0.45 13.21
C LYS A 26 0.34 -0.12 12.93
N SER A 27 0.26 -1.38 12.49
CA SER A 27 -0.97 -2.10 12.09
C SER A 27 -1.84 -1.43 11.02
N SER A 28 -1.48 -0.23 10.55
CA SER A 28 -2.24 0.58 9.59
C SER A 28 -1.28 1.47 8.80
N ALA A 29 -1.65 1.73 7.55
CA ALA A 29 -0.90 2.59 6.64
C ALA A 29 -1.86 3.25 5.66
N GLU A 30 -1.49 4.43 5.16
CA GLU A 30 -2.26 5.15 4.15
C GLU A 30 -1.49 5.14 2.82
N ILE A 31 -2.19 4.89 1.72
CA ILE A 31 -1.63 5.05 0.37
C ILE A 31 -2.38 6.16 -0.34
N GLN A 32 -1.64 7.12 -0.86
CA GLN A 32 -2.18 8.19 -1.70
C GLN A 32 -1.66 8.02 -3.12
N ALA A 33 -2.57 8.04 -4.09
CA ALA A 33 -2.26 7.86 -5.51
C ALA A 33 -3.15 8.77 -6.35
N VAL A 34 -2.55 9.51 -7.29
CA VAL A 34 -3.26 10.42 -8.20
C VAL A 34 -3.13 9.92 -9.64
N GLY A 35 -4.28 9.72 -10.29
CA GLY A 35 -4.37 9.26 -11.68
C GLY A 35 -4.31 7.73 -11.83
N ALA A 36 -4.85 7.23 -12.95
CA ALA A 36 -5.07 5.81 -13.18
C ALA A 36 -3.80 4.94 -13.07
N GLY A 37 -2.67 5.46 -13.58
CA GLY A 37 -1.38 4.75 -13.50
C GLY A 37 -0.91 4.55 -12.05
N ALA A 38 -1.01 5.58 -11.22
CA ALA A 38 -0.62 5.51 -9.82
C ALA A 38 -1.54 4.58 -9.01
N VAL A 39 -2.85 4.67 -9.22
CA VAL A 39 -3.85 3.81 -8.57
C VAL A 39 -3.59 2.34 -8.91
N ASN A 40 -3.31 2.02 -10.19
CA ASN A 40 -2.96 0.67 -10.59
C ASN A 40 -1.71 0.14 -9.86
N GLN A 41 -0.67 0.96 -9.70
CA GLN A 41 0.52 0.53 -8.95
C GLN A 41 0.23 0.36 -7.46
N ALA A 42 -0.61 1.21 -6.86
CA ALA A 42 -1.01 1.11 -5.48
C ALA A 42 -1.77 -0.19 -5.20
N VAL A 43 -2.77 -0.52 -6.02
CA VAL A 43 -3.56 -1.75 -5.86
C VAL A 43 -2.69 -3.01 -6.04
N LYS A 44 -1.78 -3.01 -7.03
CA LYS A 44 -0.79 -4.10 -7.19
C LYS A 44 0.11 -4.24 -5.96
N ALA A 45 0.55 -3.13 -5.38
CA ALA A 45 1.38 -3.14 -4.19
C ALA A 45 0.63 -3.69 -2.97
N ILE A 46 -0.64 -3.32 -2.78
CA ILE A 46 -1.51 -3.87 -1.72
C ILE A 46 -1.60 -5.38 -1.87
N ALA A 47 -1.89 -5.88 -3.08
CA ALA A 47 -2.00 -7.32 -3.34
C ALA A 47 -0.70 -8.08 -3.02
N ILE A 48 0.47 -7.53 -3.39
CA ILE A 48 1.77 -8.13 -3.07
C ILE A 48 2.03 -8.08 -1.55
N ALA A 49 1.71 -6.96 -0.89
CA ALA A 49 1.93 -6.78 0.53
C ALA A 49 1.15 -7.79 1.38
N ARG A 50 -0.06 -8.21 0.96
CA ARG A 50 -0.81 -9.30 1.61
C ARG A 50 0.07 -10.55 1.78
N GLY A 51 0.79 -10.95 0.73
CA GLY A 51 1.71 -12.09 0.78
C GLY A 51 2.93 -11.87 1.70
N PHE A 52 3.38 -10.62 1.86
CA PHE A 52 4.51 -10.29 2.74
C PHE A 52 4.15 -10.29 4.22
N VAL A 53 2.89 -10.00 4.55
CA VAL A 53 2.42 -9.88 5.95
C VAL A 53 1.65 -11.12 6.42
N ALA A 54 1.16 -11.97 5.52
CA ALA A 54 0.48 -13.22 5.91
C ALA A 54 1.32 -14.14 6.83
N PRO A 55 2.65 -14.33 6.64
CA PRO A 55 3.46 -15.12 7.56
C PRO A 55 3.55 -14.53 8.99
N ASN A 56 3.24 -13.24 9.15
CA ASN A 56 3.17 -12.57 10.45
C ASN A 56 1.78 -12.70 11.11
N GLY A 57 0.86 -13.48 10.54
CA GLY A 57 -0.51 -13.60 11.03
C GLY A 57 -1.38 -12.37 10.75
N ILE A 58 -0.94 -11.48 9.86
CA ILE A 58 -1.67 -10.27 9.49
C ILE A 58 -2.49 -10.54 8.23
N ASP A 59 -3.82 -10.44 8.32
CA ASP A 59 -4.68 -10.37 7.14
C ASP A 59 -4.95 -8.91 6.78
N LEU A 60 -4.37 -8.48 5.66
CA LEU A 60 -4.46 -7.10 5.21
C LEU A 60 -5.76 -6.87 4.42
N ILE A 61 -6.54 -5.89 4.88
CA ILE A 61 -7.70 -5.32 4.19
C ILE A 61 -7.38 -3.94 3.61
N ALA A 62 -8.13 -3.50 2.61
CA ALA A 62 -8.02 -2.16 2.03
C ALA A 62 -9.38 -1.46 2.03
N ILE A 63 -9.41 -0.20 2.45
CA ILE A 63 -10.62 0.63 2.50
C ILE A 63 -10.38 1.83 1.57
N PRO A 64 -10.90 1.81 0.33
CA PRO A 64 -10.71 2.90 -0.60
C PRO A 64 -11.61 4.10 -0.24
N ALA A 65 -11.08 5.31 -0.39
CA ALA A 65 -11.81 6.55 -0.25
C ALA A 65 -11.26 7.61 -1.22
N PHE A 66 -12.08 8.59 -1.58
CA PHE A 66 -11.59 9.81 -2.20
C PHE A 66 -11.07 10.76 -1.12
N SER A 67 -10.01 11.50 -1.43
CA SER A 67 -9.47 12.57 -0.60
C SER A 67 -9.08 13.73 -1.50
N GLU A 68 -9.25 14.94 -1.01
CA GLU A 68 -8.49 16.08 -1.51
C GLU A 68 -7.07 15.98 -0.93
N ILE A 69 -6.06 16.22 -1.77
CA ILE A 69 -4.63 16.01 -1.47
C ILE A 69 -3.79 17.15 -2.00
#